data_AF-A0A8J2ESY3-F1
#
_entry.id   AF-A0A8J2ESY3-F1
#
_cell.length_a   1.000
_cell.length_b   1.000
_cell.length_c   1.000
_cell.angle_alpha   90.00
_cell.angle_beta   90.00
_cell.angle_gamma   90.00
#
_symmetry.space_group_name_H-M   'P 1'
#
loop_
_entity.id
_entity.type
_entity.pdbx_description
1 polymer ?
#
loop_
_entity_poly.entity_id
_entity_poly.type
_entity_poly.pdbx_seq_one_letter_code
_entity_poly.pdbx_strand_id
1 'polypeptide(L)'
;MQKLEDRFAEEPNRAFLVGDQLTIADVRLFQTLVRMDECYVIYFKCYAASLRNFPFLLRYTVRIYQMPEVQACTFVRDCKIHYFTSHPHLNAFAVVPRDSQVVELLEQPPDTLIYSKSGASKGLLGFLRDFFTKRIC
;
A
#
# COMPACT_ATOMS: atom_id res chain seq x y z
N MET A 1 2.76 2.85 13.01
CA MET A 1 1.70 2.44 12.05
C MET A 1 0.40 2.15 12.77
N GLN A 2 0.36 1.30 13.81
CA GLN A 2 -0.87 1.00 14.56
C GLN A 2 -1.68 2.24 14.96
N LYS A 3 -1.06 3.23 15.64
CA LYS A 3 -1.75 4.47 16.01
C LYS A 3 -2.40 5.23 14.84
N LEU A 4 -1.81 5.17 13.64
CA LEU A 4 -2.39 5.80 12.45
C LEU A 4 -3.53 4.95 11.89
N GLU A 5 -3.35 3.63 11.88
CA GLU A 5 -4.41 2.69 11.51
C GLU A 5 -5.65 2.89 12.37
N ASP A 6 -5.49 2.90 13.70
CA ASP A 6 -6.59 3.07 14.64
C ASP A 6 -7.33 4.40 14.39
N ARG A 7 -6.57 5.47 14.16
CA ARG A 7 -7.14 6.79 13.84
C ARG A 7 -7.96 6.81 12.54
N PHE A 8 -7.49 6.12 11.49
CA PHE A 8 -8.26 6.01 10.24
C PHE A 8 -9.42 5.00 10.35
N ALA A 9 -9.35 4.07 11.29
CA ALA A 9 -10.44 3.15 11.62
C ALA A 9 -11.56 3.84 12.43
N GLU A 10 -11.21 4.74 13.34
CA GLU A 10 -12.16 5.57 14.11
C GLU A 10 -12.96 6.54 13.22
N GLU A 11 -12.32 7.06 12.16
CA GLU A 11 -12.95 7.95 11.19
C GLU A 11 -12.84 7.40 9.77
N PRO A 12 -13.65 6.39 9.38
CA PRO A 12 -13.52 5.72 8.08
C PRO A 12 -13.71 6.63 6.87
N ASN A 13 -14.33 7.80 7.00
CA ASN A 13 -14.52 8.74 5.90
C ASN A 13 -13.38 9.75 5.77
N ARG A 14 -12.46 9.79 6.74
CA ARG A 14 -11.30 10.68 6.74
C ARG A 14 -10.43 10.42 5.52
N ALA A 15 -10.10 11.50 4.79
CA ALA A 15 -9.25 11.41 3.61
C ALA A 15 -7.76 11.60 3.90
N PHE A 16 -7.41 12.51 4.82
CA PHE A 16 -6.04 12.94 5.06
C PHE A 16 -5.70 13.02 6.57
N LEU A 17 -4.44 13.21 6.91
CA LEU A 17 -3.96 13.31 8.27
C LEU A 17 -4.51 14.50 9.04
N VAL A 18 -4.93 15.59 8.37
CA VAL A 18 -5.43 16.81 9.03
C VAL A 18 -6.65 17.34 8.28
N GLY A 19 -7.84 16.86 8.67
CA GLY A 19 -9.11 17.26 8.06
C GLY A 19 -9.27 16.70 6.64
N ASP A 20 -9.88 17.50 5.78
CA ASP A 20 -10.31 17.10 4.43
C ASP A 20 -9.39 17.62 3.32
N GLN A 21 -8.28 18.26 3.68
CA GLN A 21 -7.31 18.83 2.74
C GLN A 21 -6.00 18.04 2.79
N LEU A 22 -5.37 17.85 1.63
CA LEU A 22 -4.01 17.32 1.57
C LEU A 22 -3.04 18.32 2.18
N THR A 23 -2.19 17.87 3.09
CA THR A 23 -1.19 18.72 3.76
C THR A 23 0.22 18.18 3.59
N ILE A 24 1.23 18.97 3.99
CA ILE A 24 2.63 18.51 3.98
C ILE A 24 2.87 17.30 4.89
N ALA A 25 2.02 17.10 5.92
CA ALA A 25 2.08 15.91 6.76
C ALA A 25 1.80 14.65 5.92
N ASP A 26 0.82 14.73 5.02
CA ASP A 26 0.44 13.62 4.15
C ASP A 26 1.55 13.28 3.17
N VAL A 27 2.14 14.31 2.56
CA VAL A 27 3.28 14.16 1.63
C VAL A 27 4.47 13.47 2.31
N ARG A 28 4.80 13.87 3.54
CA ARG A 28 5.89 13.27 4.32
C ARG A 28 5.61 11.82 4.70
N LEU A 29 4.37 11.52 5.11
CA LEU A 29 3.99 10.17 5.48
C LEU A 29 3.93 9.25 4.25
N PHE A 30 3.33 9.70 3.16
CA PHE A 30 3.14 8.95 1.93
C PHE A 30 4.45 8.36 1.41
N GLN A 31 5.50 9.18 1.34
CA GLN A 31 6.83 8.77 0.92
C GLN A 31 7.40 7.59 1.72
N THR A 32 7.05 7.50 3.00
CA THR A 32 7.49 6.41 3.88
C THR A 32 6.63 5.16 3.65
N LEU A 33 5.31 5.32 3.50
CA LEU A 33 4.38 4.20 3.34
C LEU A 33 4.55 3.49 2.00
N VAL A 34 4.69 4.23 0.89
CA VAL A 34 4.80 3.64 -0.45
C VAL A 34 6.07 2.79 -0.64
N ARG A 35 7.11 3.05 0.16
CA ARG A 35 8.39 2.31 0.16
C ARG A 35 8.43 1.17 1.18
N MET A 36 7.42 1.06 2.05
CA MET A 36 7.47 0.21 3.23
C MET A 36 7.70 -1.26 2.87
N ASP A 37 6.85 -1.85 2.03
CA ASP A 37 6.93 -3.28 1.71
C ASP A 37 8.02 -3.59 0.69
N GLU A 38 8.23 -2.73 -0.32
CA GLU A 38 9.23 -2.95 -1.37
C GLU A 38 10.67 -2.76 -0.90
N CYS A 39 10.89 -1.85 0.05
CA CYS A 39 12.21 -1.51 0.53
C CYS A 39 12.36 -1.91 2.00
N TYR A 40 11.62 -1.27 2.91
CA TYR A 40 11.96 -1.27 4.34
C TYR A 40 11.71 -2.60 5.05
N VAL A 41 10.65 -3.33 4.70
CA VAL A 41 10.32 -4.63 5.31
C VAL A 41 11.49 -5.60 5.16
N ILE A 42 12.07 -5.70 3.96
CA ILE A 42 13.16 -6.62 3.68
C ILE A 42 14.50 -5.97 4.06
N TYR A 43 14.76 -4.77 3.55
CA TYR A 43 16.06 -4.12 3.63
C TYR A 43 16.41 -3.69 5.06
N PHE A 44 15.46 -3.06 5.76
CA PHE A 44 15.62 -2.62 7.16
C PHE A 44 15.02 -3.60 8.18
N LYS A 45 14.52 -4.77 7.73
CA LYS A 45 13.96 -5.82 8.60
C LYS A 45 12.69 -5.37 9.35
N CYS A 46 11.95 -4.41 8.80
CA CYS A 46 10.72 -3.86 9.39
C CYS A 46 9.47 -4.71 9.13
N TYR A 47 9.55 -6.04 9.21
CA TYR A 47 8.46 -6.96 8.83
C TYR A 47 7.14 -6.71 9.57
N ALA A 48 7.17 -6.40 10.87
CA ALA A 48 5.97 -6.14 11.67
C ALA A 48 5.20 -4.89 11.19
N ALA A 49 5.84 -4.04 10.39
CA ALA A 49 5.29 -2.80 9.85
C ALA A 49 4.87 -2.93 8.37
N SER A 50 4.64 -4.14 7.84
CA SER A 50 4.14 -4.32 6.47
C SER A 50 2.80 -3.59 6.28
N LEU A 51 2.73 -2.73 5.26
CA LEU A 51 1.58 -1.89 4.95
C LEU A 51 0.32 -2.73 4.68
N ARG A 52 0.48 -3.95 4.14
CA ARG A 52 -0.64 -4.89 3.89
C ARG A 52 -1.37 -5.32 5.16
N ASN A 53 -0.77 -5.14 6.33
CA ASN A 53 -1.40 -5.44 7.61
C ASN A 53 -2.29 -4.32 8.14
N PHE A 54 -2.27 -3.16 7.50
CA PHE A 54 -2.97 -1.95 7.93
C PHE A 54 -3.93 -1.50 6.81
N PRO A 55 -5.12 -2.13 6.66
CA PRO A 55 -6.04 -1.85 5.55
C PRO A 55 -6.49 -0.38 5.45
N PHE A 56 -6.71 0.30 6.57
CA PHE A 56 -7.12 1.72 6.54
C PHE A 56 -5.96 2.61 6.08
N LEU A 57 -4.74 2.33 6.54
CA LEU A 57 -3.53 3.05 6.15
C LEU A 57 -3.10 2.72 4.70
N LEU A 58 -3.34 1.50 4.25
CA LEU A 58 -3.17 1.09 2.86
C LEU A 58 -4.15 1.87 1.98
N ARG A 59 -5.44 1.91 2.33
CA ARG A 59 -6.44 2.71 1.61
C ARG A 59 -6.04 4.19 1.51
N TYR A 60 -5.56 4.77 2.62
CA TYR A 60 -5.02 6.12 2.65
C TYR A 60 -3.83 6.29 1.68
N THR A 61 -2.91 5.32 1.65
CA THR A 61 -1.73 5.34 0.76
C THR A 61 -2.15 5.28 -0.70
N VAL A 62 -3.07 4.37 -1.06
CA VAL A 62 -3.60 4.22 -2.41
C VAL A 62 -4.29 5.50 -2.88
N ARG A 63 -5.09 6.13 -2.02
CA ARG A 63 -5.77 7.40 -2.34
C ARG A 63 -4.79 8.51 -2.74
N ILE A 64 -3.65 8.62 -2.05
CA ILE A 64 -2.62 9.61 -2.38
C ILE A 64 -1.83 9.18 -3.63
N TYR A 65 -1.47 7.89 -3.74
CA TYR A 65 -0.76 7.35 -4.89
C TYR A 65 -1.50 7.60 -6.21
N GLN A 66 -2.83 7.46 -6.21
CA GLN A 66 -3.68 7.61 -7.39
C GLN A 66 -3.94 9.06 -7.82
N MET A 67 -3.40 10.06 -7.11
CA MET A 67 -3.35 11.41 -7.63
C MET A 67 -2.40 11.44 -8.85
N PRO A 68 -2.82 11.94 -10.02
CA PRO A 68 -2.04 11.83 -11.26
C PRO A 68 -0.60 12.33 -11.13
N GLU A 69 -0.42 13.46 -10.45
CA GLU A 69 0.89 14.10 -10.23
C GLU A 69 1.76 13.29 -9.27
N VAL A 70 1.14 12.59 -8.30
CA VAL A 70 1.86 11.72 -7.35
C VAL A 70 2.26 10.43 -8.01
N GLN A 71 1.36 9.79 -8.77
CA GLN A 71 1.67 8.57 -9.52
C GLN A 71 2.83 8.81 -10.49
N ALA A 72 2.78 9.92 -11.24
CA ALA A 72 3.80 10.30 -12.20
C ALA A 72 5.20 10.52 -11.59
N CYS A 73 5.31 10.78 -10.29
CA CYS A 73 6.58 10.98 -9.60
C CYS A 73 6.97 9.84 -8.64
N THR A 74 6.20 8.75 -8.59
CA THR A 74 6.43 7.63 -7.66
C THR A 74 7.09 6.45 -8.37
N PHE A 75 8.43 6.42 -8.35
CA PHE A 75 9.23 5.35 -8.96
C PHE A 75 9.67 4.29 -7.93
N VAL A 76 8.73 3.43 -7.51
CA VAL A 76 8.99 2.43 -6.45
C VAL A 76 10.10 1.45 -6.83
N ARG A 77 10.13 1.02 -8.10
CA ARG A 77 11.18 0.12 -8.62
C ARG A 77 12.57 0.71 -8.51
N ASP A 78 12.76 1.96 -8.92
CA ASP A 78 14.06 2.62 -8.88
C ASP A 78 14.51 2.88 -7.44
N CYS A 79 13.58 3.23 -6.56
CA CYS A 79 13.82 3.32 -5.13
C CYS A 79 14.33 2.00 -4.56
N LYS A 80 13.68 0.88 -4.90
CA LYS A 80 14.10 -0.47 -4.47
C LYS A 80 15.49 -0.81 -4.99
N ILE A 81 15.76 -0.61 -6.28
CA ILE A 81 17.09 -0.83 -6.86
C ILE A 81 18.13 0.00 -6.10
N HIS A 82 17.87 1.28 -5.83
CA HIS A 82 18.78 2.14 -5.07
C HIS A 82 19.10 1.54 -3.69
N TYR A 83 18.10 1.13 -2.90
CA TYR A 83 18.34 0.55 -1.58
C TYR A 83 19.20 -0.71 -1.63
N PHE A 84 18.88 -1.64 -2.53
CA PHE A 84 19.55 -2.95 -2.58
C PHE A 84 20.92 -2.92 -3.27
N THR A 85 21.25 -1.89 -4.06
CA THR A 85 22.51 -1.82 -4.81
C THR A 85 23.51 -0.79 -4.27
N SER A 86 23.05 0.26 -3.58
CA SER A 86 23.93 1.37 -3.16
C SER A 86 24.69 1.14 -1.85
N HIS A 87 24.37 0.06 -1.13
CA HIS A 87 24.89 -0.20 0.21
C HIS A 87 25.61 -1.56 0.28
N PRO A 88 26.82 -1.66 -0.27
CA PRO A 88 27.56 -2.93 -0.35
C PRO A 88 27.86 -3.54 1.03
N HIS A 89 27.93 -2.72 2.08
CA HIS A 89 28.13 -3.18 3.45
C HIS A 89 26.90 -3.86 4.08
N LEU A 90 25.68 -3.59 3.55
CA LEU A 90 24.44 -4.21 4.01
C LEU A 90 23.96 -5.32 3.06
N ASN A 91 24.22 -5.18 1.75
CA ASN A 91 23.86 -6.17 0.73
C ASN A 91 25.02 -6.37 -0.26
N ALA A 92 26.00 -7.19 0.12
CA ALA A 92 27.23 -7.40 -0.64
C ALA A 92 26.99 -7.95 -2.06
N PHE A 93 25.93 -8.75 -2.25
CA PHE A 93 25.64 -9.39 -3.54
C PHE A 93 24.74 -8.55 -4.44
N ALA A 94 24.28 -7.37 -3.99
CA ALA A 94 23.37 -6.50 -4.73
C ALA A 94 22.10 -7.22 -5.24
N VAL A 95 21.67 -8.30 -4.57
CA VAL A 95 20.48 -9.05 -4.96
C VAL A 95 19.25 -8.22 -4.64
N VAL A 96 18.43 -7.99 -5.67
CA VAL A 96 17.15 -7.27 -5.56
C VAL A 96 16.02 -8.31 -5.50
N PRO A 97 15.18 -8.33 -4.44
CA PRO A 97 14.08 -9.27 -4.34
C PRO A 97 12.99 -8.97 -5.38
N ARG A 98 12.15 -9.95 -5.69
CA ARG A 98 10.94 -9.74 -6.50
C ARG A 98 9.97 -8.77 -5.82
N ASP A 99 9.06 -8.21 -6.60
CA ASP A 99 8.07 -7.25 -6.11
C ASP A 99 7.11 -7.90 -5.12
N SER A 100 6.73 -7.12 -4.12
CA SER A 100 5.71 -7.49 -3.17
C SER A 100 4.32 -7.26 -3.76
N GLN A 101 3.32 -7.83 -3.10
CA GLN A 101 1.93 -7.63 -3.47
C GLN A 101 1.47 -6.17 -3.32
N VAL A 102 2.19 -5.31 -2.59
CA VAL A 102 1.76 -3.91 -2.41
C VAL A 102 1.70 -3.14 -3.72
N VAL A 103 2.62 -3.38 -4.65
CA VAL A 103 2.60 -2.69 -5.95
C VAL A 103 1.29 -2.95 -6.69
N GLU A 104 0.78 -4.18 -6.65
CA GLU A 104 -0.52 -4.52 -7.22
C GLU A 104 -1.68 -3.86 -6.46
N LEU A 105 -1.59 -3.78 -5.13
CA LEU A 105 -2.62 -3.15 -4.29
C LEU A 105 -2.72 -1.64 -4.50
N LEU A 106 -1.62 -0.97 -4.85
CA LEU A 106 -1.61 0.47 -5.16
C LEU A 106 -2.46 0.82 -6.39
N GLU A 107 -2.58 -0.10 -7.33
CA GLU A 107 -3.38 0.08 -8.56
C GLU A 107 -4.87 -0.26 -8.36
N GLN A 108 -5.24 -0.84 -7.21
CA GLN A 108 -6.64 -1.17 -6.92
C GLN A 108 -7.42 0.06 -6.45
N PRO A 109 -8.74 0.14 -6.68
CA PRO A 109 -9.57 1.21 -6.12
C PRO A 109 -9.45 1.24 -4.58
N PRO A 110 -9.32 2.40 -3.93
CA PRO A 110 -9.07 2.47 -2.49
C PRO A 110 -10.14 1.73 -1.68
N ASP A 111 -11.40 1.83 -2.08
CA ASP A 111 -12.53 1.30 -1.32
C ASP A 111 -12.61 -0.23 -1.32
N THR A 112 -11.93 -0.91 -2.24
CA THR A 112 -11.91 -2.39 -2.28
C THR A 112 -10.98 -3.00 -1.23
N LEU A 113 -10.11 -2.18 -0.62
CA LEU A 113 -9.01 -2.66 0.23
C LEU A 113 -9.43 -2.97 1.67
N ILE A 114 -10.54 -2.39 2.15
CA ILE A 114 -11.04 -2.60 3.52
C ILE A 114 -11.70 -3.98 3.67
N TYR A 115 -12.41 -4.44 2.63
CA TYR A 115 -13.23 -5.65 2.68
C TYR A 115 -12.48 -6.96 2.38
N SER A 116 -11.21 -6.88 1.98
CA SER A 116 -10.42 -8.07 1.62
C SER A 116 -10.01 -8.93 2.82
N LYS A 117 -9.98 -8.39 4.05
CA LYS A 117 -9.48 -9.11 5.24
C LYS A 117 -10.56 -9.60 6.21
N SER A 118 -11.80 -9.15 6.09
CA SER A 118 -12.92 -9.70 6.86
C SER A 118 -13.42 -11.00 6.22
N GLY A 119 -12.68 -12.09 6.40
CA GLY A 119 -13.16 -13.46 6.16
C GLY A 119 -13.41 -13.83 4.70
N ALA A 120 -12.36 -14.18 3.96
CA ALA A 120 -12.51 -14.96 2.72
C ALA A 120 -12.67 -16.46 3.04
N SER A 121 -13.71 -16.83 3.81
CA SER A 121 -14.53 -17.92 3.31
C SER A 121 -15.24 -17.32 2.10
N LYS A 122 -15.05 -17.89 0.90
CA LYS A 122 -15.78 -17.44 -0.29
C LYS A 122 -17.26 -17.71 -0.04
N GLY A 123 -17.96 -16.73 0.53
CA GLY A 123 -19.40 -16.73 0.65
C GLY A 123 -20.00 -16.73 -0.75
N LEU A 124 -21.13 -17.42 -0.90
CA LEU A 124 -21.90 -17.63 -2.13
C LEU A 124 -22.06 -16.37 -3.00
N LEU A 125 -22.09 -15.19 -2.39
CA LEU A 125 -22.19 -13.88 -3.05
C LEU A 125 -20.95 -13.51 -3.89
N GLY A 126 -19.74 -13.88 -3.46
CA GLY A 126 -18.51 -13.65 -4.24
C GLY A 126 -18.43 -14.53 -5.48
N PHE A 127 -18.92 -15.77 -5.37
CA PHE A 127 -19.05 -16.68 -6.51
C PHE A 127 -20.09 -16.19 -7.52
N LEU A 128 -21.23 -15.68 -7.06
CA LEU A 128 -22.27 -15.16 -7.94
C LEU A 128 -21.83 -13.88 -8.67
N ARG A 129 -21.08 -12.98 -8.01
CA ARG A 129 -20.55 -11.78 -8.68
C ARG A 129 -19.59 -12.15 -9.81
N ASP A 130 -18.68 -13.10 -9.60
CA ASP A 130 -17.77 -13.57 -10.64
C ASP A 130 -18.49 -14.35 -11.76
N PHE A 131 -19.55 -15.10 -11.42
CA PHE A 131 -20.33 -15.87 -12.38
C PHE A 131 -21.15 -14.98 -13.33
N PHE A 132 -21.75 -13.90 -12.83
CA PHE A 132 -22.55 -12.98 -13.65
C PHE A 132 -21.69 -12.02 -14.47
N THR A 133 -20.52 -11.60 -13.97
CA THR A 133 -19.67 -10.62 -14.67
C THR A 133 -18.90 -11.23 -15.86
N LYS A 134 -18.67 -12.56 -15.87
CA LYS A 134 -17.88 -13.24 -16.90
C LYS A 134 -18.68 -13.98 -17.99
N ARG A 135 -20.01 -13.87 -18.01
CA ARG A 135 -20.87 -14.58 -19.01
C ARG A 135 -21.91 -13.72 -19.73
N ILE A 136 -21.93 -12.40 -19.52
CA ILE A 136 -22.87 -11.48 -20.22
C ILE A 136 -22.12 -10.49 -21.16
N CYS A 137 -20.87 -10.79 -21.52
CA CYS A 137 -20.21 -10.19 -22.68
C CYS A 137 -19.55 -11.30 -23.50
#